data_AF-A0A9P7E6P5-F1
#
_entry.id   AF-A0A9P7E6P5-F1
#
_cell.length_a   1.000
_cell.length_b   1.000
_cell.length_c   1.000
_cell.angle_alpha   90.00
_cell.angle_beta   90.00
_cell.angle_gamma   90.00
#
_symmetry.space_group_name_H-M   'P 1'
#
loop_
_entity.id
_entity.type
_entity.pdbx_description
1 polymer ?
#
loop_
_entity_poly.entity_id
_entity_poly.type
_entity_poly.pdbx_seq_one_letter_code
_entity_poly.pdbx_strand_id
1 'polypeptide(L)'
;MSFPFGSAAPPAGQVSSSDNALSVEFMFSQIMGAVQKSQVEISDLRQECADLRLANASLERQIREGFQQNGNGNYYASSRIGSGFVTPVPGSPQLRAKSPFLSPHSIPSLVAVPTSHFPSPLGDNAVAHFQLAVRDIPGFYVVIPAGGAGTRLWPLSREEHPKFLLDLTLKGRSLIQATWDRLLPLSSPLRTTVVAGPGHVKSIREQLPDLLPHNLICEPGPKDSMAAIGLAAAVLAKRDPNAVIGSFAADHMISGDDAFLSAVAEAVEVAKKDYLVTIGIAPSHPSTGFGYIRLGNKLGIKEAPNARLVSSFKEKPDARTAAAYIGTGNYRWNAGMFVTKATVLLDLLKDYKPELHDGLQKISAVWHDETLRQAALNEIWPELEKIPIDNAVAEPAAAEGKVAVVPATFGWDDVGDFSSLADLLPAESNQPRVLGDSSLVLTEQVAGGIVVPGSGRLITCLGVDDLVIVDMPDTLLVTTRARSQEVKRLVKKCRDAGWKQLL
;
A
#
# COMPACT_ATOMS: atom_id res chain seq x y z
N MET A 1 -14.97 76.67 33.54
CA MET A 1 -13.85 75.78 33.91
C MET A 1 -13.86 74.63 32.94
N SER A 2 -12.92 74.59 32.00
CA SER A 2 -12.90 73.56 30.97
C SER A 2 -11.45 73.18 30.67
N PHE A 3 -11.07 71.96 31.03
CA PHE A 3 -9.91 71.27 30.47
C PHE A 3 -10.37 70.45 29.25
N PRO A 4 -9.50 70.27 28.25
CA PRO A 4 -9.05 68.90 27.97
C PRO A 4 -7.57 68.75 27.53
N PHE A 5 -7.09 67.51 27.64
CA PHE A 5 -5.80 66.97 27.16
C PHE A 5 -5.83 66.63 25.66
N GLY A 6 -4.64 66.59 25.02
CA GLY A 6 -4.39 65.82 23.80
C GLY A 6 -3.14 66.27 23.00
N SER A 7 -2.06 65.48 23.01
CA SER A 7 -0.81 65.71 22.27
C SER A 7 -0.86 65.20 20.83
N ALA A 8 -0.30 65.96 19.87
CA ALA A 8 -0.25 65.65 18.44
C ALA A 8 1.05 64.93 18.01
N ALA A 9 0.93 64.09 16.98
CA ALA A 9 1.99 63.34 16.30
C ALA A 9 2.66 64.14 15.14
N PRO A 10 3.89 63.78 14.69
CA PRO A 10 4.59 64.43 13.57
C PRO A 10 4.34 63.73 12.20
N PRO A 11 4.79 64.31 11.06
CA PRO A 11 4.13 64.16 9.75
C PRO A 11 4.63 62.99 8.90
N ALA A 12 3.75 62.54 7.99
CA ALA A 12 3.99 61.48 7.02
C ALA A 12 4.89 61.94 5.85
N GLY A 13 5.95 61.17 5.58
CA GLY A 13 6.81 61.31 4.41
C GLY A 13 6.16 60.70 3.15
N GLN A 14 6.29 61.42 2.03
CA GLN A 14 5.94 60.95 0.68
C GLN A 14 6.90 59.83 0.25
N VAL A 15 6.37 58.64 -0.02
CA VAL A 15 7.11 57.55 -0.70
C VAL A 15 6.78 57.64 -2.19
N SER A 16 7.83 57.77 -3.00
CA SER A 16 7.77 57.94 -4.46
C SER A 16 7.17 56.73 -5.18
N SER A 17 6.26 56.98 -6.12
CA SER A 17 5.59 56.00 -6.97
C SER A 17 6.50 55.29 -8.01
N SER A 18 7.79 55.63 -8.06
CA SER A 18 8.77 55.04 -8.99
C SER A 18 9.30 53.68 -8.56
N ASP A 19 9.38 53.39 -7.26
CA ASP A 19 10.02 52.15 -6.75
C ASP A 19 9.11 50.91 -6.90
N ASN A 20 7.79 51.10 -6.88
CA ASN A 20 6.83 50.00 -7.09
C ASN A 20 6.67 49.63 -8.57
N ALA A 21 6.86 50.57 -9.49
CA ALA A 21 6.81 50.29 -10.92
C ALA A 21 8.02 49.46 -11.38
N LEU A 22 9.21 49.76 -10.83
CA LEU A 22 10.45 49.04 -11.12
C LEU A 22 10.41 47.57 -10.62
N SER A 23 9.70 47.27 -9.52
CA SER A 23 9.59 45.90 -9.01
C SER A 23 8.65 45.01 -9.84
N VAL A 24 7.57 45.59 -10.40
CA VAL A 24 6.62 44.88 -11.26
C VAL A 24 7.21 44.64 -12.64
N GLU A 25 7.89 45.63 -13.23
CA GLU A 25 8.61 45.46 -14.50
C GLU A 25 9.72 44.40 -14.38
N PHE A 26 10.44 44.37 -13.26
CA PHE A 26 11.44 43.34 -12.99
C PHE A 26 10.83 41.93 -12.88
N MET A 27 9.74 41.77 -12.13
CA MET A 27 9.03 40.49 -12.03
C MET A 27 8.46 40.04 -13.39
N PHE A 28 7.90 40.96 -14.16
CA PHE A 28 7.39 40.66 -15.50
C PHE A 28 8.50 40.24 -16.46
N SER A 29 9.66 40.91 -16.41
CA SER A 29 10.85 40.54 -17.18
C SER A 29 11.34 39.13 -16.82
N GLN A 30 11.35 38.76 -15.54
CA GLN A 30 11.72 37.40 -15.10
C GLN A 30 10.72 36.34 -15.58
N ILE A 31 9.42 36.61 -15.49
CA ILE A 31 8.38 35.69 -15.98
C ILE A 31 8.52 35.49 -17.49
N MET A 32 8.69 36.58 -18.25
CA MET A 32 8.86 36.50 -19.70
C MET A 32 10.15 35.76 -20.07
N GLY A 33 11.24 35.94 -19.32
CA GLY A 33 12.48 35.18 -19.49
C GLY A 33 12.28 33.68 -19.23
N ALA A 34 11.53 33.30 -18.20
CA ALA A 34 11.20 31.90 -17.91
C ALA A 34 10.31 31.27 -18.99
N VAL A 35 9.32 32.02 -19.50
CA VAL A 35 8.45 31.57 -20.60
C VAL A 35 9.25 31.38 -21.88
N GLN A 36 10.16 32.30 -22.20
CA GLN A 36 11.00 32.20 -23.39
C GLN A 36 11.97 31.02 -23.29
N LYS A 37 12.56 30.78 -22.11
CA LYS A 37 13.39 29.58 -21.86
C LYS A 37 12.58 28.29 -22.02
N SER A 38 11.37 28.24 -21.47
CA SER A 38 10.48 27.09 -21.63
C SER A 38 10.07 26.85 -23.08
N GLN A 39 9.85 27.91 -23.87
CA GLN A 39 9.55 27.77 -25.30
C GLN A 39 10.73 27.21 -26.10
N VAL A 40 11.96 27.61 -25.76
CA VAL A 40 13.18 27.05 -26.38
C VAL A 40 13.32 25.57 -26.03
N GLU A 41 13.19 25.20 -24.75
CA GLU A 41 13.25 23.79 -24.32
C GLU A 41 12.17 22.92 -25.00
N ILE A 42 10.94 23.44 -25.15
CA ILE A 42 9.86 22.74 -25.88
C ILE A 42 10.19 22.61 -27.37
N SER A 43 10.84 23.61 -27.97
CA SER A 43 11.27 23.55 -29.36
C SER A 43 12.35 22.50 -29.57
N ASP A 44 13.33 22.43 -28.66
CA ASP A 44 14.42 21.45 -28.70
C ASP A 44 13.88 20.03 -28.53
N LEU A 45 12.96 19.81 -27.59
CA LEU A 45 12.28 18.51 -27.41
C LEU A 45 11.46 18.10 -28.64
N ARG A 46 10.82 19.06 -29.32
CA ARG A 46 10.10 18.79 -30.58
C ARG A 46 11.04 18.40 -31.70
N GLN A 47 12.22 19.02 -31.77
CA GLN A 47 13.24 18.67 -32.74
C GLN A 47 13.79 17.26 -32.47
N GLU A 48 14.13 16.94 -31.23
CA GLU A 48 14.60 15.61 -30.82
C GLU A 48 13.54 14.52 -31.13
N CYS A 49 12.26 14.80 -30.87
CA CYS A 49 11.17 13.90 -31.25
C CYS A 49 11.02 13.72 -32.78
N ALA A 50 11.32 14.75 -33.58
CA ALA A 50 11.30 14.64 -35.04
C ALA A 50 12.47 13.78 -35.54
N ASP A 51 13.66 13.97 -34.96
CA ASP A 51 14.87 13.22 -35.31
C ASP A 51 14.72 11.74 -34.93
N LEU A 52 14.15 11.44 -33.75
CA LEU A 52 13.82 10.07 -33.32
C LEU A 52 12.80 9.40 -34.24
N ARG A 53 11.80 10.14 -34.73
CA ARG A 53 10.82 9.60 -35.71
C ARG A 53 11.49 9.26 -37.05
N LEU A 54 12.42 10.08 -37.51
CA LEU A 54 13.19 9.81 -38.73
C LEU A 54 14.11 8.59 -38.55
N ALA A 55 14.78 8.48 -37.40
CA ALA A 55 15.62 7.33 -37.07
C ALA A 55 14.80 6.02 -37.03
N ASN A 56 13.63 6.03 -36.38
CA ASN A 56 12.73 4.88 -36.33
C ASN A 56 12.22 4.48 -37.72
N ALA A 57 11.83 5.45 -38.57
CA ALA A 57 11.41 5.18 -39.94
C ALA A 57 12.54 4.57 -40.80
N SER A 58 13.78 4.98 -40.57
CA SER A 58 14.97 4.39 -41.21
C SER A 58 15.23 2.96 -40.75
N LEU A 59 15.12 2.69 -39.44
CA LEU A 59 15.24 1.35 -38.86
C LEU A 59 14.15 0.40 -39.38
N GLU A 60 12.89 0.86 -39.46
CA GLU A 60 11.80 0.07 -40.04
C GLU A 60 12.03 -0.27 -41.51
N ARG A 61 12.62 0.65 -42.29
CA ARG A 61 13.00 0.39 -43.68
C ARG A 61 14.12 -0.65 -43.76
N GLN A 62 15.16 -0.54 -42.94
CA GLN A 62 16.26 -1.50 -42.89
C GLN A 62 15.80 -2.90 -42.51
N ILE A 63 14.88 -3.01 -41.53
CA ILE A 63 14.28 -4.30 -41.15
C ILE A 63 13.50 -4.89 -42.34
N ARG A 64 12.69 -4.08 -43.03
CA ARG A 64 11.89 -4.52 -44.18
C ARG A 64 12.74 -4.99 -45.35
N GLU A 65 13.86 -4.30 -45.63
CA GLU A 65 14.80 -4.66 -46.68
C GLU A 65 15.63 -5.91 -46.31
N GLY A 66 16.00 -6.06 -45.02
CA GLY A 66 16.65 -7.27 -44.50
C GLY A 66 15.79 -8.53 -44.62
N PHE A 67 14.46 -8.41 -44.50
CA PHE A 67 13.53 -9.51 -44.73
C PHE A 67 13.38 -9.88 -46.22
N GLN A 68 13.59 -8.95 -47.16
CA GLN A 68 13.51 -9.25 -48.60
C GLN A 68 14.78 -9.90 -49.15
N GLN A 69 15.97 -9.64 -48.57
CA GLN A 69 17.22 -10.26 -49.03
C GLN A 69 17.37 -11.75 -48.64
N ASN A 70 16.71 -12.20 -47.56
CA ASN A 70 16.71 -13.62 -47.16
C ASN A 70 15.61 -14.47 -47.83
N GLY A 71 14.82 -13.90 -48.74
CA GLY A 71 13.65 -14.56 -49.35
C GLY A 71 13.84 -15.12 -50.77
N ASN A 72 15.05 -15.13 -51.33
CA ASN A 72 15.26 -15.54 -52.73
C ASN A 72 16.04 -16.86 -52.85
N GLY A 73 15.33 -17.97 -52.61
CA GLY A 73 15.79 -19.34 -52.90
C GLY A 73 14.65 -20.15 -53.52
N ASN A 74 14.65 -20.19 -54.85
CA ASN A 74 13.63 -20.78 -55.72
C ASN A 74 13.77 -22.31 -55.80
N TYR A 75 12.72 -23.11 -55.52
CA TYR A 75 12.53 -24.43 -56.14
C TYR A 75 11.04 -24.83 -56.23
N TYR A 76 10.73 -25.45 -57.36
CA TYR A 76 9.43 -25.68 -57.98
C TYR A 76 8.60 -26.86 -57.41
N ALA A 77 7.27 -26.71 -57.58
CA ALA A 77 6.25 -27.71 -57.94
C ALA A 77 6.10 -29.04 -57.16
N SER A 78 4.90 -29.29 -56.60
CA SER A 78 3.92 -30.25 -57.15
C SER A 78 2.79 -30.54 -56.15
N SER A 79 1.58 -30.70 -56.68
CA SER A 79 0.35 -31.11 -56.01
C SER A 79 0.23 -32.64 -55.93
N ARG A 80 -0.23 -33.19 -54.79
CA ARG A 80 -1.17 -34.34 -54.65
C ARG A 80 -1.23 -34.87 -53.20
N ILE A 81 -2.46 -34.97 -52.68
CA ILE A 81 -3.07 -36.08 -51.92
C ILE A 81 -2.33 -36.65 -50.69
N GLY A 82 -2.99 -36.64 -49.53
CA GLY A 82 -2.97 -37.82 -48.64
C GLY A 82 -2.94 -37.58 -47.13
N SER A 83 -4.04 -37.99 -46.48
CA SER A 83 -4.11 -38.61 -45.14
C SER A 83 -3.73 -37.78 -43.90
N GLY A 84 -4.63 -37.82 -42.92
CA GLY A 84 -4.50 -37.10 -41.66
C GLY A 84 -3.44 -37.68 -40.72
N PHE A 85 -2.94 -36.79 -39.86
CA PHE A 85 -2.20 -37.13 -38.67
C PHE A 85 -2.85 -36.42 -37.49
N VAL A 86 -3.50 -37.22 -36.64
CA VAL A 86 -3.89 -36.84 -35.29
C VAL A 86 -2.59 -36.67 -34.49
N THR A 87 -2.29 -35.44 -34.10
CA THR A 87 -1.21 -35.15 -33.15
C THR A 87 -1.71 -35.52 -31.75
N PRO A 88 -1.03 -36.37 -30.97
CA PRO A 88 -1.42 -36.59 -29.59
C PRO A 88 -1.14 -35.31 -28.79
N VAL A 89 -2.07 -35.00 -27.88
CA VAL A 89 -1.89 -33.96 -26.86
C VAL A 89 -0.58 -34.24 -26.12
N PRO A 90 0.34 -33.26 -25.96
CA PRO A 90 1.54 -33.47 -25.17
C PRO A 90 1.13 -33.87 -23.76
N GLY A 91 1.70 -34.96 -23.24
CA GLY A 91 1.52 -35.34 -21.84
C GLY A 91 1.92 -34.18 -20.94
N SER A 92 1.04 -33.84 -19.99
CA SER A 92 1.27 -32.81 -18.99
C SER A 92 2.68 -32.94 -18.41
N PRO A 93 3.50 -31.88 -18.35
CA PRO A 93 4.79 -31.95 -17.68
C PRO A 93 4.53 -32.40 -16.24
N GLN A 94 5.17 -33.49 -15.83
CA GLN A 94 5.14 -33.92 -14.44
C GLN A 94 5.67 -32.76 -13.59
N LEU A 95 4.77 -32.16 -12.80
CA LEU A 95 5.07 -31.10 -11.83
C LEU A 95 6.06 -31.63 -10.79
N ARG A 96 7.35 -31.44 -11.02
CA ARG A 96 8.40 -31.56 -10.00
C ARG A 96 8.94 -30.18 -9.67
N ALA A 97 8.15 -29.41 -8.94
CA ALA A 97 8.64 -28.32 -8.10
C ALA A 97 7.58 -28.00 -7.05
N LYS A 98 7.90 -28.18 -5.76
CA LYS A 98 7.15 -27.51 -4.69
C LYS A 98 7.53 -26.04 -4.78
N SER A 99 6.58 -25.17 -5.09
CA SER A 99 6.83 -23.72 -5.18
C SER A 99 7.40 -23.22 -3.84
N PRO A 100 8.51 -22.44 -3.84
CA PRO A 100 9.08 -21.88 -2.62
C PRO A 100 8.13 -20.88 -1.94
N PHE A 101 7.14 -20.37 -2.68
CA PHE A 101 6.06 -19.51 -2.15
C PHE A 101 5.00 -20.29 -1.37
N LEU A 102 5.00 -21.64 -1.43
CA LEU A 102 3.95 -22.52 -0.91
C LEU A 102 4.45 -23.54 0.14
N SER A 103 5.70 -23.45 0.62
CA SER A 103 6.27 -24.44 1.57
C SER A 103 7.26 -23.82 2.55
N PRO A 104 7.25 -24.23 3.85
CA PRO A 104 8.10 -23.63 4.88
C PRO A 104 9.42 -24.38 4.99
N HIS A 105 10.41 -24.14 4.11
CA HIS A 105 11.79 -24.60 4.33
C HIS A 105 12.78 -23.45 4.10
N SER A 106 13.80 -23.41 4.96
CA SER A 106 14.78 -22.34 5.15
C SER A 106 15.70 -22.15 3.93
N ILE A 107 15.70 -20.94 3.38
CA ILE A 107 16.64 -20.45 2.36
C ILE A 107 17.59 -19.46 3.07
N PRO A 108 18.89 -19.43 2.73
CA PRO A 108 19.86 -18.54 3.38
C PRO A 108 19.43 -17.07 3.32
N SER A 109 19.52 -16.41 4.48
CA SER A 109 19.18 -15.00 4.67
C SER A 109 20.05 -14.10 3.80
N LEU A 110 19.44 -13.36 2.88
CA LEU A 110 20.10 -12.29 2.13
C LEU A 110 20.16 -11.03 3.00
N VAL A 111 21.37 -10.51 3.19
CA VAL A 111 21.62 -9.20 3.79
C VAL A 111 21.20 -8.14 2.79
N ALA A 112 20.16 -7.38 3.12
CA ALA A 112 19.74 -6.23 2.33
C ALA A 112 20.70 -5.05 2.57
N VAL A 113 21.20 -4.45 1.50
CA VAL A 113 21.81 -3.12 1.55
C VAL A 113 20.67 -2.11 1.71
N PRO A 114 20.76 -1.12 2.62
CA PRO A 114 19.68 -0.18 2.82
C PRO A 114 19.45 0.63 1.55
N THR A 115 18.24 0.56 1.01
CA THR A 115 17.73 1.53 0.04
C THR A 115 17.74 2.90 0.70
N SER A 116 18.43 3.86 0.08
CA SER A 116 18.41 5.26 0.51
C SER A 116 17.02 5.85 0.25
N HIS A 117 16.12 5.68 1.21
CA HIS A 117 14.86 6.42 1.26
C HIS A 117 15.18 7.87 1.64
N PHE A 118 14.85 8.81 0.75
CA PHE A 118 14.86 10.23 1.07
C PHE A 118 13.44 10.64 1.45
N PRO A 119 13.09 10.67 2.75
CA PRO A 119 11.78 11.18 3.16
C PRO A 119 11.62 12.64 2.73
N SER A 120 10.38 13.04 2.43
CA SER A 120 10.02 14.45 2.22
C SER A 120 10.68 15.36 3.27
N PRO A 121 11.10 16.59 2.91
CA PRO A 121 11.69 17.53 3.87
C PRO A 121 10.83 17.62 5.12
N LEU A 122 11.39 17.19 6.26
CA LEU A 122 10.65 17.19 7.51
C LEU A 122 10.29 18.61 7.96
N GLY A 123 11.02 19.64 7.49
CA GLY A 123 10.84 21.03 7.93
C GLY A 123 10.86 21.11 9.46
N ASP A 124 9.94 21.90 10.05
CA ASP A 124 9.73 21.97 11.51
C ASP A 124 8.97 20.75 12.08
N ASN A 125 8.67 19.74 11.25
CA ASN A 125 7.99 18.50 11.62
C ASN A 125 8.98 17.34 11.87
N ALA A 126 10.22 17.66 12.26
CA ALA A 126 11.14 16.66 12.78
C ALA A 126 10.52 15.92 13.97
N VAL A 127 10.64 14.59 13.96
CA VAL A 127 10.10 13.70 14.99
C VAL A 127 11.14 13.61 16.11
N ALA A 128 10.73 13.89 17.34
CA ALA A 128 11.57 13.69 18.51
C ALA A 128 11.73 12.19 18.78
N HIS A 129 12.93 11.78 19.20
CA HIS A 129 13.19 10.39 19.58
C HIS A 129 12.32 10.02 20.80
N PHE A 130 11.45 9.01 20.64
CA PHE A 130 10.66 8.44 21.72
C PHE A 130 11.30 7.12 22.17
N GLN A 131 11.72 7.02 23.44
CA GLN A 131 12.27 5.78 23.97
C GLN A 131 11.13 4.89 24.50
N LEU A 132 10.92 3.75 23.85
CA LEU A 132 10.01 2.73 24.35
C LEU A 132 10.60 2.07 25.61
N ALA A 133 10.11 2.47 26.79
CA ALA A 133 10.59 1.94 28.07
C ALA A 133 9.99 0.57 28.45
N VAL A 134 8.80 0.26 27.95
CA VAL A 134 8.07 -0.99 28.26
C VAL A 134 7.64 -1.62 26.94
N ARG A 135 8.00 -2.89 26.74
CA ARG A 135 7.60 -3.62 25.53
C ARG A 135 6.11 -3.92 25.60
N ASP A 136 5.58 -4.58 26.63
CA ASP A 136 4.14 -4.83 26.73
C ASP A 136 3.34 -3.61 27.23
N ILE A 137 2.25 -3.25 26.56
CA ILE A 137 1.36 -2.15 26.95
C ILE A 137 0.05 -2.73 27.54
N PRO A 138 -0.18 -2.61 28.86
CA PRO A 138 -1.42 -3.09 29.49
C PRO A 138 -2.66 -2.42 28.88
N GLY A 139 -3.70 -3.22 28.61
CA GLY A 139 -4.95 -2.73 28.00
C GLY A 139 -4.86 -2.42 26.51
N PHE A 140 -3.71 -2.64 25.86
CA PHE A 140 -3.58 -2.52 24.40
C PHE A 140 -3.87 -3.86 23.71
N TYR A 141 -4.87 -3.83 22.84
CA TYR A 141 -5.31 -4.94 22.03
C TYR A 141 -4.99 -4.68 20.56
N VAL A 142 -4.50 -5.71 19.89
CA VAL A 142 -4.17 -5.65 18.47
C VAL A 142 -5.30 -6.29 17.69
N VAL A 143 -5.74 -5.63 16.63
CA VAL A 143 -6.68 -6.15 15.64
C VAL A 143 -5.94 -6.21 14.30
N ILE A 144 -5.89 -7.40 13.70
CA ILE A 144 -5.30 -7.64 12.38
C ILE A 144 -6.41 -8.01 11.41
N PRO A 145 -6.95 -7.06 10.63
CA PRO A 145 -7.82 -7.37 9.51
C PRO A 145 -7.02 -8.10 8.42
N ALA A 146 -7.37 -9.36 8.19
CA ALA A 146 -6.78 -10.25 7.19
C ALA A 146 -7.82 -10.55 6.10
N GLY A 147 -8.12 -9.51 5.32
CA GLY A 147 -9.05 -9.56 4.20
C GLY A 147 -8.39 -9.14 2.88
N GLY A 148 -9.04 -9.48 1.76
CA GLY A 148 -8.59 -9.13 0.42
C GLY A 148 -7.75 -10.21 -0.24
N ALA A 149 -8.09 -10.53 -1.51
CA ALA A 149 -7.41 -11.58 -2.27
C ALA A 149 -6.03 -11.17 -2.81
N GLY A 150 -5.69 -9.87 -2.80
CA GLY A 150 -4.42 -9.38 -3.34
C GLY A 150 -4.30 -9.50 -4.87
N THR A 151 -5.43 -9.54 -5.59
CA THR A 151 -5.55 -9.91 -7.03
C THR A 151 -4.61 -9.22 -8.02
N ARG A 152 -3.98 -8.11 -7.65
CA ARG A 152 -2.96 -7.42 -8.47
C ARG A 152 -1.61 -8.12 -8.47
N LEU A 153 -1.39 -9.05 -7.54
CA LEU A 153 -0.22 -9.93 -7.47
C LEU A 153 -0.52 -11.32 -8.03
N TRP A 154 -1.67 -11.54 -8.68
CA TRP A 154 -1.91 -12.78 -9.42
C TRP A 154 -0.82 -12.94 -10.50
N PRO A 155 -0.23 -14.15 -10.71
CA PRO A 155 -0.61 -15.45 -10.16
C PRO A 155 0.08 -15.87 -8.85
N LEU A 156 0.84 -14.98 -8.19
CA LEU A 156 1.40 -15.26 -6.86
C LEU A 156 0.29 -15.37 -5.81
N SER A 157 -0.62 -14.39 -5.79
CA SER A 157 -1.78 -14.40 -4.90
C SER A 157 -2.97 -15.10 -5.56
N ARG A 158 -3.74 -15.85 -4.76
CA ARG A 158 -4.97 -16.54 -5.17
C ARG A 158 -6.09 -16.35 -4.16
N GLU A 159 -7.31 -16.73 -4.52
CA GLU A 159 -8.46 -16.67 -3.63
C GLU A 159 -8.23 -17.48 -2.35
N GLU A 160 -7.70 -18.71 -2.43
CA GLU A 160 -7.41 -19.52 -1.23
C GLU A 160 -6.06 -19.17 -0.57
N HIS A 161 -5.18 -18.46 -1.28
CA HIS A 161 -3.86 -18.06 -0.79
C HIS A 161 -3.58 -16.57 -1.08
N PRO A 162 -4.29 -15.66 -0.37
CA PRO A 162 -4.17 -14.22 -0.56
C PRO A 162 -2.80 -13.67 -0.19
N LYS A 163 -2.53 -12.44 -0.63
CA LYS A 163 -1.26 -11.71 -0.42
C LYS A 163 -0.74 -11.81 1.02
N PHE A 164 -1.60 -11.63 2.03
CA PHE A 164 -1.17 -11.64 3.43
C PHE A 164 -0.58 -12.97 3.91
N LEU A 165 -0.88 -14.08 3.23
CA LEU A 165 -0.33 -15.39 3.53
C LEU A 165 0.99 -15.69 2.80
N LEU A 166 1.44 -14.81 1.90
CA LEU A 166 2.65 -14.99 1.12
C LEU A 166 3.89 -14.45 1.84
N ASP A 167 5.01 -15.16 1.71
CA ASP A 167 6.35 -14.62 2.01
C ASP A 167 6.91 -13.93 0.77
N LEU A 168 6.64 -12.63 0.66
CA LEU A 168 7.09 -11.80 -0.46
C LEU A 168 8.56 -11.38 -0.37
N THR A 169 9.24 -11.72 0.73
CA THR A 169 10.66 -11.39 0.95
C THR A 169 11.57 -12.61 0.88
N LEU A 170 10.99 -13.82 0.86
CA LEU A 170 11.68 -15.11 0.96
C LEU A 170 12.58 -15.20 2.21
N LYS A 171 12.14 -14.57 3.31
CA LYS A 171 12.84 -14.57 4.61
C LYS A 171 12.26 -15.57 5.62
N GLY A 172 11.35 -16.43 5.18
CA GLY A 172 10.72 -17.49 5.97
C GLY A 172 9.48 -17.04 6.74
N ARG A 173 8.94 -15.85 6.47
CA ARG A 173 7.77 -15.30 7.16
C ARG A 173 6.81 -14.66 6.17
N SER A 174 5.54 -15.04 6.23
CA SER A 174 4.48 -14.36 5.48
C SER A 174 4.21 -12.94 6.01
N LEU A 175 3.48 -12.11 5.26
CA LEU A 175 3.13 -10.76 5.71
C LEU A 175 2.30 -10.76 7.00
N ILE A 176 1.38 -11.71 7.18
CA ILE A 176 0.59 -11.81 8.42
C ILE A 176 1.48 -12.23 9.60
N GLN A 177 2.42 -13.16 9.38
CA GLN A 177 3.39 -13.53 10.41
C GLN A 177 4.31 -12.37 10.77
N ALA A 178 4.79 -11.62 9.78
CA ALA A 178 5.61 -10.43 10.01
C ALA A 178 4.84 -9.35 10.78
N THR A 179 3.54 -9.17 10.50
CA THR A 179 2.68 -8.23 11.23
C THR A 179 2.44 -8.69 12.67
N TRP A 180 2.18 -9.98 12.88
CA TRP A 180 2.05 -10.59 14.20
C TRP A 180 3.33 -10.43 15.02
N ASP A 181 4.48 -10.85 14.49
CA ASP A 181 5.78 -10.82 15.16
C ASP A 181 6.16 -9.38 15.56
N ARG A 182 5.86 -8.39 14.70
CA ARG A 182 6.12 -6.97 14.95
C ARG A 182 5.27 -6.38 16.07
N LEU A 183 4.04 -6.85 16.24
CA LEU A 183 3.08 -6.29 17.20
C LEU A 183 3.10 -6.99 18.56
N LEU A 184 3.56 -8.25 18.61
CA LEU A 184 3.74 -8.99 19.86
C LEU A 184 4.57 -8.21 20.90
N PRO A 185 5.61 -7.45 20.47
CA PRO A 185 6.17 -6.30 21.15
C PRO A 185 5.36 -5.73 22.29
N LEU A 186 4.25 -5.12 21.83
CA LEU A 186 3.38 -4.16 22.48
C LEU A 186 2.17 -4.79 23.15
N SER A 187 1.93 -6.07 22.90
CA SER A 187 0.74 -6.77 23.33
C SER A 187 1.10 -8.22 23.67
N SER A 188 0.17 -9.14 23.46
CA SER A 188 0.41 -10.58 23.69
C SER A 188 -0.53 -11.41 22.82
N PRO A 189 -0.30 -12.72 22.63
CA PRO A 189 -1.25 -13.58 21.93
C PRO A 189 -2.68 -13.54 22.52
N LEU A 190 -2.80 -13.31 23.83
CA LEU A 190 -4.07 -13.13 24.55
C LEU A 190 -4.84 -11.87 24.12
N ARG A 191 -4.12 -10.83 23.69
CA ARG A 191 -4.67 -9.51 23.32
C ARG A 191 -4.57 -9.22 21.82
N THR A 192 -4.10 -10.16 21.02
CA THR A 192 -4.09 -10.05 19.55
C THR A 192 -5.25 -10.81 18.94
N THR A 193 -6.06 -10.10 18.16
CA THR A 193 -7.23 -10.60 17.43
C THR A 193 -6.97 -10.53 15.94
N VAL A 194 -7.31 -11.59 15.20
CA VAL A 194 -7.28 -11.60 13.74
C VAL A 194 -8.71 -11.70 13.23
N VAL A 195 -9.07 -10.88 12.24
CA VAL A 195 -10.39 -10.93 11.59
C VAL A 195 -10.19 -11.39 10.16
N ALA A 196 -10.81 -12.50 9.76
CA ALA A 196 -10.60 -13.10 8.45
C ALA A 196 -11.85 -13.82 7.93
N GLY A 197 -11.94 -14.00 6.61
CA GLY A 197 -12.98 -14.81 5.98
C GLY A 197 -12.78 -16.32 6.21
N PRO A 198 -13.84 -17.14 6.05
CA PRO A 198 -13.82 -18.58 6.33
C PRO A 198 -12.77 -19.34 5.51
N GLY A 199 -12.52 -18.92 4.27
CA GLY A 199 -11.53 -19.54 3.38
C GLY A 199 -10.08 -19.43 3.88
N HIS A 200 -9.78 -18.55 4.84
CA HIS A 200 -8.42 -18.31 5.31
C HIS A 200 -8.16 -18.84 6.72
N VAL A 201 -9.21 -19.22 7.46
CA VAL A 201 -9.13 -19.63 8.87
C VAL A 201 -8.12 -20.75 9.09
N LYS A 202 -8.11 -21.77 8.22
CA LYS A 202 -7.18 -22.90 8.32
C LYS A 202 -5.73 -22.44 8.18
N SER A 203 -5.41 -21.73 7.10
CA SER A 203 -4.05 -21.25 6.81
C SER A 203 -3.53 -20.28 7.87
N ILE A 204 -4.40 -19.41 8.41
CA ILE A 204 -4.05 -18.50 9.51
C ILE A 204 -3.67 -19.28 10.76
N ARG A 205 -4.45 -20.31 11.15
CA ARG A 205 -4.13 -21.16 12.31
C ARG A 205 -2.81 -21.92 12.13
N GLU A 206 -2.52 -22.37 10.92
CA GLU A 206 -1.26 -23.05 10.60
C GLU A 206 -0.07 -22.09 10.66
N GLN A 207 -0.21 -20.85 10.17
CA GLN A 207 0.87 -19.85 10.18
C GLN A 207 1.05 -19.15 11.55
N LEU A 208 -0.01 -19.05 12.37
CA LEU A 208 -0.01 -18.41 13.68
C LEU A 208 -0.44 -19.41 14.77
N PRO A 209 0.42 -20.36 15.16
CA PRO A 209 0.06 -21.41 16.12
C PRO A 209 -0.26 -20.88 17.53
N ASP A 210 0.28 -19.71 17.88
CA ASP A 210 0.03 -19.05 19.18
C ASP A 210 -1.27 -18.22 19.20
N LEU A 211 -1.96 -18.05 18.06
CA LEU A 211 -3.24 -17.35 18.00
C LEU A 211 -4.33 -18.16 18.68
N LEU A 212 -4.93 -17.59 19.72
CA LEU A 212 -5.99 -18.24 20.45
C LEU A 212 -7.26 -18.39 19.58
N PRO A 213 -7.93 -19.55 19.60
CA PRO A 213 -9.11 -19.78 18.75
C PRO A 213 -10.22 -18.74 18.90
N HIS A 214 -10.44 -18.21 20.11
CA HIS A 214 -11.48 -17.20 20.39
C HIS A 214 -11.07 -15.77 20.00
N ASN A 215 -9.83 -15.58 19.55
CA ASN A 215 -9.29 -14.33 19.00
C ASN A 215 -9.19 -14.38 17.47
N LEU A 216 -9.56 -15.49 16.83
CA LEU A 216 -9.76 -15.56 15.39
C LEU A 216 -11.24 -15.34 15.07
N ILE A 217 -11.59 -14.11 14.70
CA ILE A 217 -12.93 -13.71 14.32
C ILE A 217 -13.16 -14.07 12.84
N CYS A 218 -14.11 -14.96 12.58
CA CYS A 218 -14.48 -15.34 11.23
C CYS A 218 -15.62 -14.43 10.72
N GLU A 219 -15.33 -13.54 9.78
CA GLU A 219 -16.35 -12.75 9.09
C GLU A 219 -17.03 -13.58 7.98
N PRO A 220 -18.37 -13.55 7.82
CA PRO A 220 -19.06 -14.31 6.77
C PRO A 220 -18.67 -13.93 5.34
N GLY A 221 -18.23 -12.69 5.13
CA GLY A 221 -17.81 -12.20 3.82
C GLY A 221 -17.28 -10.77 3.86
N PRO A 222 -16.67 -10.29 2.78
CA PRO A 222 -15.94 -9.01 2.79
C PRO A 222 -16.89 -7.80 2.84
N LYS A 223 -16.69 -6.94 3.84
CA LYS A 223 -17.42 -5.66 4.03
C LYS A 223 -16.47 -4.45 4.17
N ASP A 224 -15.31 -4.53 3.51
CA ASP A 224 -14.18 -3.61 3.70
C ASP A 224 -13.73 -3.56 5.18
N SER A 225 -12.95 -2.55 5.58
CA SER A 225 -12.28 -2.57 6.88
C SER A 225 -13.18 -2.25 8.07
N MET A 226 -14.23 -1.42 7.91
CA MET A 226 -14.97 -0.91 9.06
C MET A 226 -15.77 -2.01 9.79
N ALA A 227 -16.45 -2.90 9.06
CA ALA A 227 -17.23 -3.97 9.69
C ALA A 227 -16.33 -4.95 10.46
N ALA A 228 -15.17 -5.32 9.88
CA ALA A 228 -14.18 -6.20 10.52
C ALA A 228 -13.63 -5.59 11.82
N ILE A 229 -13.16 -4.33 11.74
CA ILE A 229 -12.59 -3.61 12.90
C ILE A 229 -13.67 -3.33 13.94
N GLY A 230 -14.86 -2.92 13.50
CA GLY A 230 -16.00 -2.61 14.37
C GLY A 230 -16.52 -3.83 15.12
N LEU A 231 -16.58 -5.00 14.47
CA LEU A 231 -16.93 -6.25 15.16
C LEU A 231 -15.89 -6.61 16.22
N ALA A 232 -14.60 -6.52 15.89
CA ALA A 232 -13.53 -6.74 16.86
C ALA A 232 -13.63 -5.76 18.04
N ALA A 233 -13.87 -4.47 17.77
CA ALA A 233 -14.08 -3.46 18.80
C ALA A 233 -15.27 -3.78 19.71
N ALA A 234 -16.43 -4.16 19.15
CA ALA A 234 -17.63 -4.52 19.91
C ALA A 234 -17.41 -5.74 20.81
N VAL A 235 -16.68 -6.75 20.33
CA VAL A 235 -16.32 -7.93 21.11
C VAL A 235 -15.31 -7.59 22.22
N LEU A 236 -14.28 -6.82 21.89
CA LEU A 236 -13.22 -6.45 22.83
C LEU A 236 -13.72 -5.50 23.92
N ALA A 237 -14.61 -4.55 23.61
CA ALA A 237 -15.22 -3.64 24.59
C ALA A 237 -16.02 -4.38 25.67
N LYS A 238 -16.57 -5.57 25.37
CA LYS A 238 -17.24 -6.43 26.37
C LYS A 238 -16.27 -7.21 27.24
N ARG A 239 -15.09 -7.52 26.71
CA ARG A 239 -14.03 -8.24 27.45
C ARG A 239 -13.25 -7.29 28.35
N ASP A 240 -12.95 -6.09 27.86
CA ASP A 240 -12.30 -5.01 28.59
C ASP A 240 -12.92 -3.65 28.17
N PRO A 241 -13.75 -3.03 29.04
CA PRO A 241 -14.36 -1.73 28.76
C PRO A 241 -13.37 -0.58 28.54
N ASN A 242 -12.11 -0.73 28.96
CA ASN A 242 -11.06 0.27 28.79
C ASN A 242 -10.09 -0.08 27.65
N ALA A 243 -10.39 -1.11 26.85
CA ALA A 243 -9.52 -1.59 25.78
C ALA A 243 -9.15 -0.46 24.82
N VAL A 244 -7.85 -0.23 24.65
CA VAL A 244 -7.31 0.52 23.51
C VAL A 244 -7.03 -0.49 22.40
N ILE A 245 -7.65 -0.32 21.25
CA ILE A 245 -7.47 -1.18 20.09
C ILE A 245 -6.56 -0.49 19.06
N GLY A 246 -5.66 -1.26 18.46
CA GLY A 246 -4.87 -0.86 17.30
C GLY A 246 -5.18 -1.77 16.11
N SER A 247 -5.67 -1.21 15.01
CA SER A 247 -5.93 -1.92 13.76
C SER A 247 -4.71 -1.82 12.83
N PHE A 248 -4.17 -2.98 12.43
CA PHE A 248 -3.01 -3.09 11.55
C PHE A 248 -3.29 -4.10 10.44
N ALA A 249 -3.27 -3.66 9.19
CA ALA A 249 -3.51 -4.55 8.05
C ALA A 249 -2.48 -5.70 8.01
N ALA A 250 -2.95 -6.90 7.70
CA ALA A 250 -2.13 -8.11 7.65
C ALA A 250 -1.08 -8.12 6.53
N ASP A 251 -1.11 -7.14 5.63
CA ASP A 251 -0.56 -7.24 4.29
C ASP A 251 0.35 -6.06 3.91
N HIS A 252 0.80 -5.29 4.92
CA HIS A 252 1.80 -4.22 4.78
C HIS A 252 3.21 -4.72 5.04
N MET A 253 4.18 -4.15 4.31
CA MET A 253 5.60 -4.29 4.62
C MET A 253 6.08 -3.09 5.43
N ILE A 254 6.78 -3.36 6.54
CA ILE A 254 7.32 -2.35 7.43
C ILE A 254 8.77 -2.68 7.75
N SER A 255 9.64 -1.67 7.74
CA SER A 255 11.05 -1.76 8.15
C SER A 255 11.39 -0.65 9.15
N GLY A 256 12.28 -0.95 10.11
CA GLY A 256 12.61 -0.03 11.21
C GLY A 256 11.70 -0.24 12.42
N ASP A 257 11.76 -1.45 12.99
CA ASP A 257 10.84 -1.93 14.03
C ASP A 257 10.78 -0.99 15.25
N ASP A 258 11.91 -0.47 15.73
CA ASP A 258 11.93 0.41 16.90
C ASP A 258 11.13 1.72 16.66
N ALA A 259 11.23 2.28 15.45
CA ALA A 259 10.48 3.48 15.07
C ALA A 259 8.98 3.19 14.90
N PHE A 260 8.63 2.01 14.37
CA PHE A 260 7.25 1.54 14.33
C PHE A 260 6.66 1.36 15.74
N LEU A 261 7.35 0.61 16.60
CA LEU A 261 6.91 0.33 17.97
C LEU A 261 6.74 1.62 18.78
N SER A 262 7.65 2.56 18.61
CA SER A 262 7.58 3.88 19.26
C SER A 262 6.36 4.69 18.79
N ALA A 263 6.09 4.71 17.48
CA ALA A 263 4.94 5.41 16.92
C ALA A 263 3.61 4.81 17.40
N VAL A 264 3.52 3.48 17.50
CA VAL A 264 2.33 2.80 18.04
C VAL A 264 2.18 3.11 19.53
N ALA A 265 3.25 3.09 20.32
CA ALA A 265 3.19 3.41 21.74
C ALA A 265 2.71 4.86 21.99
N GLU A 266 3.24 5.84 21.25
CA GLU A 266 2.73 7.22 21.29
C GLU A 266 1.24 7.27 20.91
N ALA A 267 0.84 6.53 19.86
CA ALA A 267 -0.55 6.50 19.43
C ALA A 267 -1.48 5.93 20.51
N VAL A 268 -1.04 4.92 21.27
CA VAL A 268 -1.79 4.38 22.42
C VAL A 268 -1.98 5.44 23.52
N GLU A 269 -0.94 6.21 23.85
CA GLU A 269 -1.05 7.28 24.87
C GLU A 269 -2.02 8.38 24.44
N VAL A 270 -2.06 8.72 23.15
CA VAL A 270 -3.02 9.68 22.60
C VAL A 270 -4.44 9.10 22.58
N ALA A 271 -4.60 7.83 22.21
CA ALA A 271 -5.89 7.15 22.20
C ALA A 271 -6.52 7.07 23.61
N LYS A 272 -5.71 6.99 24.67
CA LYS A 272 -6.19 7.07 26.07
C LYS A 272 -6.89 8.39 26.38
N LYS A 273 -6.66 9.45 25.59
CA LYS A 273 -7.32 10.76 25.67
C LYS A 273 -8.54 10.91 24.73
N ASP A 274 -9.11 9.79 24.30
CA ASP A 274 -10.34 9.69 23.50
C ASP A 274 -10.22 10.22 22.06
N TYR A 275 -9.01 10.26 21.52
CA TYR A 275 -8.78 10.51 20.09
C TYR A 275 -8.82 9.22 19.27
N LEU A 276 -9.33 9.32 18.05
CA LEU A 276 -9.00 8.36 16.99
C LEU A 276 -7.62 8.73 16.41
N VAL A 277 -6.63 7.86 16.57
CA VAL A 277 -5.25 8.15 16.20
C VAL A 277 -4.87 7.39 14.94
N THR A 278 -4.24 8.06 13.98
CA THR A 278 -3.62 7.41 12.80
C THR A 278 -2.10 7.57 12.84
N ILE A 279 -1.38 6.66 12.19
CA ILE A 279 0.08 6.75 12.03
C ILE A 279 0.39 7.27 10.63
N GLY A 280 1.02 8.45 10.58
CA GLY A 280 1.27 9.16 9.33
C GLY A 280 2.68 8.91 8.80
N ILE A 281 2.80 8.26 7.63
CA ILE A 281 4.09 7.94 7.02
C ILE A 281 4.65 9.15 6.25
N ALA A 282 5.95 9.41 6.39
CA ALA A 282 6.63 10.41 5.59
C ALA A 282 6.57 10.06 4.08
N PRO A 283 5.94 10.88 3.22
CA PRO A 283 5.86 10.59 1.80
C PRO A 283 7.24 10.61 1.16
N SER A 284 7.55 9.61 0.33
CA SER A 284 8.79 9.57 -0.46
C SER A 284 8.59 10.04 -1.91
N HIS A 285 7.35 10.04 -2.40
CA HIS A 285 6.99 10.45 -3.77
C HIS A 285 5.50 10.83 -3.85
N PRO A 286 5.02 11.56 -4.88
CA PRO A 286 3.64 11.99 -4.99
C PRO A 286 2.69 10.87 -5.44
N SER A 287 2.46 9.88 -4.56
CA SER A 287 1.52 8.79 -4.82
C SER A 287 0.09 9.31 -4.94
N THR A 288 -0.64 8.85 -5.97
CA THR A 288 -2.09 9.04 -6.13
C THR A 288 -2.88 7.84 -5.58
N GLY A 289 -2.19 6.78 -5.14
CA GLY A 289 -2.77 5.56 -4.61
C GLY A 289 -3.07 5.60 -3.11
N PHE A 290 -2.51 6.57 -2.38
CA PHE A 290 -2.62 6.68 -0.93
C PHE A 290 -3.48 7.87 -0.49
N GLY A 291 -4.05 7.75 0.70
CA GLY A 291 -4.63 8.88 1.42
C GLY A 291 -3.56 9.80 1.99
N TYR A 292 -3.87 11.08 2.14
CA TYR A 292 -3.00 12.10 2.73
C TYR A 292 -3.65 12.74 3.95
N ILE A 293 -2.85 12.87 5.00
CA ILE A 293 -3.20 13.48 6.28
C ILE A 293 -2.46 14.80 6.37
N ARG A 294 -3.18 15.91 6.52
CA ARG A 294 -2.57 17.21 6.79
C ARG A 294 -2.29 17.35 8.29
N LEU A 295 -1.04 17.59 8.63
CA LEU A 295 -0.59 17.84 10.00
C LEU A 295 -1.15 19.18 10.50
N GLY A 296 -1.78 19.13 11.68
CA GLY A 296 -2.21 20.28 12.43
C GLY A 296 -1.29 20.62 13.60
N ASN A 297 -1.86 21.30 14.59
CA ASN A 297 -1.16 21.72 15.80
C ASN A 297 -0.75 20.52 16.65
N LYS A 298 0.38 20.64 17.36
CA LYS A 298 0.80 19.65 18.36
C LYS A 298 -0.23 19.58 19.49
N LEU A 299 -0.48 18.36 19.99
CA LEU A 299 -1.40 18.13 21.10
C LEU A 299 -0.80 18.47 22.47
N GLY A 300 0.54 18.56 22.58
CA GLY A 300 1.21 18.90 23.84
C GLY A 300 1.14 17.79 24.90
N ILE A 301 0.91 16.55 24.50
CA ILE A 301 0.90 15.38 25.39
C ILE A 301 2.36 14.98 25.66
N LYS A 302 2.75 14.93 26.94
CA LYS A 302 4.13 14.66 27.35
C LYS A 302 4.59 13.25 26.95
N GLU A 303 3.69 12.28 27.08
CA GLU A 303 3.90 10.87 26.77
C GLU A 303 3.78 10.57 25.26
N ALA A 304 3.41 11.56 24.45
CA ALA A 304 3.31 11.47 23.00
C ALA A 304 3.72 12.80 22.34
N PRO A 305 5.00 13.19 22.44
CA PRO A 305 5.48 14.51 22.05
C PRO A 305 5.33 14.83 20.56
N ASN A 306 5.19 13.80 19.72
CA ASN A 306 5.07 13.95 18.27
C ASN A 306 3.62 14.07 17.81
N ALA A 307 2.66 13.79 18.68
CA ALA A 307 1.24 13.76 18.35
C ALA A 307 0.70 15.15 17.96
N ARG A 308 -0.07 15.16 16.87
CA ARG A 308 -0.68 16.36 16.29
C ARG A 308 -2.15 16.12 16.00
N LEU A 309 -2.96 17.17 15.97
CA LEU A 309 -4.29 17.09 15.38
C LEU A 309 -4.19 16.84 13.87
N VAL A 310 -5.17 16.14 13.33
CA VAL A 310 -5.38 16.08 11.88
C VAL A 310 -6.20 17.30 11.46
N SER A 311 -5.65 18.13 10.58
CA SER A 311 -6.39 19.30 10.05
C SER A 311 -7.34 18.93 8.92
N SER A 312 -7.00 17.93 8.13
CA SER A 312 -7.84 17.41 7.06
C SER A 312 -7.32 16.07 6.57
N PHE A 313 -8.24 15.24 6.10
CA PHE A 313 -7.93 13.99 5.42
C PHE A 313 -8.32 14.11 3.95
N LYS A 314 -7.50 13.56 3.05
CA LYS A 314 -7.80 13.50 1.63
C LYS A 314 -7.41 12.16 1.05
N GLU A 315 -8.40 11.34 0.70
CA GLU A 315 -8.17 10.07 0.03
C GLU A 315 -7.81 10.28 -1.45
N LYS A 316 -6.70 9.67 -1.89
CA LYS A 316 -6.29 9.52 -3.30
C LYS A 316 -6.39 10.80 -4.15
N PRO A 317 -5.62 11.86 -3.82
CA PRO A 317 -5.59 13.07 -4.62
C PRO A 317 -5.03 12.83 -6.03
N ASP A 318 -5.30 13.75 -6.96
CA ASP A 318 -4.65 13.74 -8.27
C ASP A 318 -3.13 14.04 -8.15
N ALA A 319 -2.36 13.69 -9.18
CA ALA A 319 -0.90 13.78 -9.16
C ALA A 319 -0.36 15.21 -8.89
N ARG A 320 -1.04 16.25 -9.40
CA ARG A 320 -0.63 17.64 -9.17
C ARG A 320 -0.84 18.01 -7.70
N THR A 321 -1.98 17.62 -7.14
CA THR A 321 -2.29 17.83 -5.73
C THR A 321 -1.33 17.06 -4.82
N ALA A 322 -1.02 15.79 -5.12
CA ALA A 322 -0.03 14.99 -4.38
C ALA A 322 1.36 15.63 -4.38
N ALA A 323 1.83 16.11 -5.53
CA ALA A 323 3.11 16.83 -5.64
C ALA A 323 3.12 18.12 -4.80
N ALA A 324 2.03 18.89 -4.84
CA ALA A 324 1.89 20.09 -4.02
C ALA A 324 1.92 19.76 -2.52
N TYR A 325 1.26 18.69 -2.08
CA TYR A 325 1.24 18.26 -0.67
C TYR A 325 2.65 17.96 -0.14
N ILE A 326 3.42 17.17 -0.89
CA ILE A 326 4.77 16.77 -0.48
C ILE A 326 5.72 17.96 -0.42
N GLY A 327 5.58 18.92 -1.34
CA GLY A 327 6.39 20.14 -1.35
C GLY A 327 6.25 21.00 -0.08
N THR A 328 5.16 20.84 0.69
CA THR A 328 4.95 21.60 1.93
C THR A 328 5.60 21.00 3.18
N GLY A 329 5.94 19.70 3.17
CA GLY A 329 6.36 18.96 4.37
C GLY A 329 5.26 18.76 5.44
N ASN A 330 4.05 19.28 5.22
CA ASN A 330 2.93 19.28 6.17
C ASN A 330 1.95 18.12 5.96
N TYR A 331 2.24 17.20 5.05
CA TYR A 331 1.40 16.05 4.78
C TYR A 331 2.12 14.74 5.08
N ARG A 332 1.36 13.74 5.51
CA ARG A 332 1.79 12.35 5.67
C ARG A 332 0.86 11.43 4.91
N TRP A 333 1.35 10.29 4.45
CA TRP A 333 0.47 9.26 3.92
C TRP A 333 -0.33 8.62 5.05
N ASN A 334 -1.60 8.35 4.79
CA ASN A 334 -2.39 7.46 5.61
C ASN A 334 -2.04 6.01 5.26
N ALA A 335 -1.48 5.32 6.22
CA ALA A 335 -1.12 3.91 6.08
C ALA A 335 -2.22 2.95 6.58
N GLY A 336 -3.46 3.44 6.77
CA GLY A 336 -4.59 2.61 7.19
C GLY A 336 -4.45 1.98 8.58
N MET A 337 -3.55 2.51 9.41
CA MET A 337 -3.34 2.08 10.80
C MET A 337 -4.05 3.04 11.73
N PHE A 338 -4.91 2.50 12.61
CA PHE A 338 -5.73 3.29 13.51
C PHE A 338 -5.64 2.76 14.94
N VAL A 339 -5.48 3.65 15.92
CA VAL A 339 -5.42 3.33 17.34
C VAL A 339 -6.43 4.19 18.09
N THR A 340 -7.31 3.58 18.87
CA THR A 340 -8.36 4.30 19.63
C THR A 340 -8.91 3.40 20.74
N LYS A 341 -9.66 3.96 21.71
CA LYS A 341 -10.45 3.11 22.62
C LYS A 341 -11.55 2.41 21.83
N ALA A 342 -11.81 1.15 22.17
CA ALA A 342 -12.88 0.37 21.54
C ALA A 342 -14.24 1.07 21.67
N THR A 343 -14.54 1.62 22.86
CA THR A 343 -15.76 2.39 23.13
C THR A 343 -15.85 3.65 22.29
N VAL A 344 -14.77 4.43 22.18
CA VAL A 344 -14.71 5.63 21.34
C VAL A 344 -14.97 5.29 19.87
N LEU A 345 -14.40 4.20 19.35
CA LEU A 345 -14.69 3.78 17.97
C LEU A 345 -16.18 3.46 17.78
N LEU A 346 -16.78 2.75 18.73
CA LEU A 346 -18.20 2.39 18.67
C LEU A 346 -19.11 3.62 18.79
N ASP A 347 -18.76 4.60 19.63
CA ASP A 347 -19.49 5.86 19.76
C ASP A 347 -19.42 6.68 18.47
N LEU A 348 -18.23 6.83 17.86
CA LEU A 348 -18.10 7.50 16.56
C LEU A 348 -18.89 6.76 15.47
N LEU A 349 -18.86 5.43 15.48
CA LEU A 349 -19.63 4.63 14.53
C LEU A 349 -21.13 4.80 14.72
N LYS A 350 -21.59 4.94 15.97
CA LYS A 350 -23.00 5.23 16.28
C LYS A 350 -23.43 6.61 15.74
N ASP A 351 -22.56 7.61 15.87
CA ASP A 351 -22.84 8.97 15.40
C ASP A 351 -22.91 9.04 13.86
N TYR A 352 -21.97 8.38 13.17
CA TYR A 352 -21.84 8.51 11.71
C TYR A 352 -22.53 7.41 10.91
N LYS A 353 -22.65 6.21 11.47
CA LYS A 353 -23.14 4.97 10.83
C LYS A 353 -23.97 4.12 11.80
N PRO A 354 -25.10 4.64 12.33
CA PRO A 354 -25.87 4.00 13.39
C PRO A 354 -26.34 2.58 13.04
N GLU A 355 -26.74 2.33 11.78
CA GLU A 355 -27.19 1.00 11.34
C GLU A 355 -26.05 -0.04 11.40
N LEU A 356 -24.84 0.35 10.99
CA LEU A 356 -23.64 -0.50 11.08
C LEU A 356 -23.29 -0.75 12.56
N HIS A 357 -23.30 0.28 13.40
CA HIS A 357 -23.10 0.14 14.84
C HIS A 357 -24.10 -0.84 15.46
N ASP A 358 -25.40 -0.67 15.21
CA ASP A 358 -26.45 -1.47 15.82
C ASP A 358 -26.39 -2.94 15.39
N GLY A 359 -26.07 -3.19 14.11
CA GLY A 359 -25.83 -4.54 13.62
C GLY A 359 -24.66 -5.22 14.34
N LEU A 360 -23.54 -4.52 14.50
CA LEU A 360 -22.36 -5.03 15.20
C LEU A 360 -22.62 -5.25 16.71
N GLN A 361 -23.40 -4.38 17.36
CA GLN A 361 -23.80 -4.54 18.75
C GLN A 361 -24.67 -5.79 18.96
N LYS A 362 -25.64 -6.03 18.06
CA LYS A 362 -26.49 -7.24 18.08
C LYS A 362 -25.66 -8.52 17.93
N ILE A 363 -24.75 -8.55 16.94
CA ILE A 363 -23.85 -9.70 16.72
C ILE A 363 -22.98 -9.93 17.98
N SER A 364 -22.37 -8.87 18.52
CA SER A 364 -21.51 -9.00 19.70
C SER A 364 -22.27 -9.37 20.97
N ALA A 365 -23.59 -9.16 21.06
CA ALA A 365 -24.41 -9.50 22.24
C ALA A 365 -24.48 -11.00 22.50
N VAL A 366 -24.41 -11.79 21.44
CA VAL A 366 -24.48 -13.26 21.48
C VAL A 366 -23.12 -13.91 21.22
N TRP A 367 -22.02 -13.15 21.28
CA TRP A 367 -20.71 -13.62 20.80
C TRP A 367 -20.16 -14.89 21.48
N HIS A 368 -20.54 -15.11 22.74
CA HIS A 368 -20.09 -16.25 23.54
C HIS A 368 -20.94 -17.51 23.36
N ASP A 369 -22.09 -17.42 22.66
CA ASP A 369 -22.90 -18.56 22.27
C ASP A 369 -22.67 -18.83 20.78
N GLU A 370 -22.03 -19.97 20.47
CA GLU A 370 -21.66 -20.33 19.09
C GLU A 370 -22.87 -20.38 18.14
N THR A 371 -23.98 -20.96 18.61
CA THR A 371 -25.18 -21.18 17.78
C THR A 371 -25.86 -19.85 17.49
N LEU A 372 -26.06 -19.04 18.53
CA LEU A 372 -26.67 -17.72 18.38
C LEU A 372 -25.77 -16.76 17.61
N ARG A 373 -24.46 -16.81 17.83
CA ARG A 373 -23.49 -16.01 17.05
C ARG A 373 -23.56 -16.33 15.58
N GLN A 374 -23.56 -17.61 15.20
CA GLN A 374 -23.62 -17.99 13.79
C GLN A 374 -24.94 -17.57 13.15
N ALA A 375 -26.07 -17.72 13.86
CA ALA A 375 -27.37 -17.25 13.40
C ALA A 375 -27.37 -15.72 13.18
N ALA A 376 -26.90 -14.95 14.18
CA ALA A 376 -26.84 -13.50 14.11
C ALA A 376 -25.90 -13.01 12.99
N LEU A 377 -24.75 -13.64 12.80
CA LEU A 377 -23.83 -13.34 11.70
C LEU A 377 -24.49 -13.58 10.34
N ASN A 378 -25.17 -14.72 10.16
CA ASN A 378 -25.82 -15.06 8.90
C ASN A 378 -26.98 -14.11 8.56
N GLU A 379 -27.73 -13.65 9.56
CA GLU A 379 -28.86 -12.74 9.39
C GLU A 379 -28.41 -11.29 9.17
N ILE A 380 -27.48 -10.79 10.00
CA ILE A 380 -27.18 -9.36 10.10
C ILE A 380 -26.03 -8.95 9.18
N TRP A 381 -24.99 -9.78 9.04
CA TRP A 381 -23.78 -9.43 8.30
C TRP A 381 -24.04 -9.06 6.82
N PRO A 382 -24.93 -9.76 6.07
CA PRO A 382 -25.23 -9.40 4.68
C PRO A 382 -25.78 -7.98 4.51
N GLU A 383 -26.52 -7.47 5.50
CA GLU A 383 -27.15 -6.16 5.47
C GLU A 383 -26.21 -5.02 5.87
N LEU A 384 -25.04 -5.32 6.46
CA LEU A 384 -24.08 -4.29 6.88
C LEU A 384 -23.53 -3.52 5.67
N GLU A 385 -23.38 -2.21 5.82
CA GLU A 385 -22.75 -1.38 4.79
C GLU A 385 -21.31 -1.84 4.53
N LYS A 386 -20.93 -1.95 3.25
CA LYS A 386 -19.55 -2.19 2.85
C LYS A 386 -18.83 -0.84 2.73
N ILE A 387 -17.98 -0.52 3.70
CA ILE A 387 -17.30 0.78 3.78
C ILE A 387 -15.96 0.66 4.55
N PRO A 388 -14.88 1.35 4.11
CA PRO A 388 -13.65 1.41 4.89
C PRO A 388 -13.77 2.38 6.09
N ILE A 389 -12.95 2.15 7.12
CA ILE A 389 -12.88 2.99 8.33
C ILE A 389 -12.58 4.47 8.02
N ASP A 390 -11.78 4.73 6.99
CA ASP A 390 -11.39 6.07 6.56
C ASP A 390 -12.64 6.92 6.30
N ASN A 391 -13.53 6.43 5.44
CA ASN A 391 -14.77 7.12 5.08
C ASN A 391 -15.86 6.99 6.14
N ALA A 392 -15.91 5.87 6.87
CA ALA A 392 -16.95 5.63 7.86
C ALA A 392 -16.78 6.49 9.12
N VAL A 393 -15.53 6.72 9.54
CA VAL A 393 -15.22 7.33 10.84
C VAL A 393 -14.10 8.37 10.76
N ALA A 394 -12.96 8.07 10.12
CA ALA A 394 -11.78 8.93 10.24
C ALA A 394 -11.97 10.31 9.60
N GLU A 395 -12.49 10.37 8.37
CA GLU A 395 -12.79 11.62 7.68
C GLU A 395 -13.78 12.52 8.43
N PRO A 396 -14.99 12.06 8.84
CA PRO A 396 -15.92 12.90 9.58
C PRO A 396 -15.39 13.28 10.98
N ALA A 397 -14.75 12.36 11.70
CA ALA A 397 -14.17 12.66 13.01
C ALA A 397 -13.03 13.69 12.92
N ALA A 398 -12.25 13.70 11.84
CA ALA A 398 -11.19 14.67 11.63
C ALA A 398 -11.75 16.09 11.44
N ALA A 399 -12.87 16.23 10.74
CA ALA A 399 -13.56 17.51 10.58
C ALA A 399 -14.04 18.12 11.92
N GLU A 400 -14.28 17.26 12.92
CA GLU A 400 -14.66 17.65 14.28
C GLU A 400 -13.48 17.79 15.25
N GLY A 401 -12.24 17.62 14.79
CA GLY A 401 -11.05 17.70 15.64
C GLY A 401 -10.88 16.52 16.60
N LYS A 402 -11.54 15.38 16.33
CA LYS A 402 -11.46 14.14 17.13
C LYS A 402 -10.37 13.17 16.65
N VAL A 403 -9.64 13.53 15.59
CA VAL A 403 -8.57 12.69 15.02
C VAL A 403 -7.20 13.30 15.29
N ALA A 404 -6.29 12.45 15.76
CA ALA A 404 -4.88 12.76 15.93
C ALA A 404 -4.01 11.94 14.97
N VAL A 405 -2.81 12.42 14.71
CA VAL A 405 -1.79 11.73 13.93
C VAL A 405 -0.47 11.70 14.69
N VAL A 406 0.17 10.54 14.69
CA VAL A 406 1.58 10.38 15.09
C VAL A 406 2.40 10.27 13.79
N PRO A 407 3.18 11.30 13.41
CA PRO A 407 4.07 11.23 12.26
C PRO A 407 5.19 10.22 12.53
N ALA A 408 5.47 9.35 11.55
CA ALA A 408 6.47 8.31 11.67
C ALA A 408 7.45 8.29 10.48
N THR A 409 8.64 7.76 10.73
CA THR A 409 9.78 7.74 9.80
C THR A 409 10.29 6.33 9.50
N PHE A 410 9.55 5.28 9.87
CA PHE A 410 9.87 3.91 9.49
C PHE A 410 9.53 3.67 8.02
N GLY A 411 10.18 2.67 7.40
CA GLY A 411 9.85 2.27 6.02
C GLY A 411 8.50 1.56 5.99
N TRP A 412 7.64 1.93 5.05
CA TRP A 412 6.30 1.36 4.90
C TRP A 412 5.92 1.28 3.42
N ASP A 413 5.27 0.18 3.04
CA ASP A 413 4.68 -0.03 1.73
C ASP A 413 3.46 -0.95 1.85
N ASP A 414 2.39 -0.67 1.10
CA ASP A 414 1.16 -1.48 1.09
C ASP A 414 1.25 -2.68 0.15
N VAL A 415 2.33 -2.82 -0.61
CA VAL A 415 2.57 -3.84 -1.65
C VAL A 415 1.36 -4.00 -2.55
N GLY A 416 0.96 -2.89 -3.18
CA GLY A 416 -0.27 -2.82 -3.96
C GLY A 416 -0.24 -3.60 -5.29
N ASP A 417 0.94 -3.83 -5.87
CA ASP A 417 1.16 -4.53 -7.15
C ASP A 417 2.63 -4.94 -7.36
N PHE A 418 2.96 -5.54 -8.51
CA PHE A 418 4.33 -5.94 -8.86
C PHE A 418 5.31 -4.77 -9.03
N SER A 419 4.83 -3.57 -9.33
CA SER A 419 5.71 -2.40 -9.41
C SER A 419 6.21 -2.02 -8.02
N SER A 420 5.30 -2.03 -7.05
CA SER A 420 5.59 -1.74 -5.63
C SER A 420 6.47 -2.85 -5.05
N LEU A 421 6.14 -4.12 -5.34
CA LEU A 421 6.95 -5.26 -4.91
C LEU A 421 8.38 -5.20 -5.46
N ALA A 422 8.55 -4.79 -6.72
CA ALA A 422 9.88 -4.60 -7.29
C ALA A 422 10.69 -3.58 -6.47
N ASP A 423 10.11 -2.44 -6.12
CA ASP A 423 10.84 -1.39 -5.37
C ASP A 423 11.35 -1.83 -3.99
N LEU A 424 10.78 -2.90 -3.43
CA LEU A 424 11.16 -3.46 -2.13
C LEU A 424 12.29 -4.49 -2.20
N LEU A 425 12.59 -5.02 -3.38
CA LEU A 425 13.67 -5.96 -3.58
C LEU A 425 15.00 -5.20 -3.76
N PRO A 426 16.16 -5.85 -3.59
CA PRO A 426 17.43 -5.28 -4.02
C PRO A 426 17.42 -5.00 -5.54
N ALA A 427 18.15 -3.98 -5.99
CA ALA A 427 18.38 -3.69 -7.41
C ALA A 427 19.86 -3.87 -7.72
N GLU A 428 20.14 -4.53 -8.84
CA GLU A 428 21.44 -4.50 -9.50
C GLU A 428 21.33 -3.67 -10.78
N SER A 429 22.41 -2.98 -11.14
CA SER A 429 22.43 -2.15 -12.34
C SER A 429 22.27 -3.01 -13.59
N ASN A 430 21.41 -2.58 -14.52
CA ASN A 430 21.14 -3.29 -15.78
C ASN A 430 20.73 -4.76 -15.58
N GLN A 431 19.93 -5.02 -14.56
CA GLN A 431 19.33 -6.32 -14.28
C GLN A 431 17.89 -6.13 -13.78
N PRO A 432 17.00 -7.11 -14.02
CA PRO A 432 15.72 -7.17 -13.33
C PRO A 432 15.92 -7.57 -11.88
N ARG A 433 14.95 -7.23 -11.05
CA ARG A 433 14.89 -7.72 -9.68
C ARG A 433 14.36 -9.14 -9.69
N VAL A 434 14.95 -10.05 -8.91
CA VAL A 434 14.51 -11.44 -8.87
C VAL A 434 13.89 -11.77 -7.53
N LEU A 435 12.65 -12.27 -7.54
CA LEU A 435 11.99 -12.86 -6.38
C LEU A 435 11.98 -14.38 -6.55
N GLY A 436 12.97 -15.05 -5.99
CA GLY A 436 13.16 -16.50 -6.12
C GLY A 436 14.62 -16.85 -6.33
N ASP A 437 14.86 -17.97 -7.00
CA ASP A 437 16.20 -18.42 -7.38
C ASP A 437 16.74 -17.60 -8.55
N SER A 438 17.72 -16.73 -8.27
CA SER A 438 18.37 -15.90 -9.29
C SER A 438 19.17 -16.69 -10.31
N SER A 439 19.59 -17.93 -10.01
CA SER A 439 20.29 -18.78 -10.97
C SER A 439 19.42 -19.23 -12.14
N LEU A 440 18.09 -19.09 -12.01
CA LEU A 440 17.10 -19.37 -13.04
C LEU A 440 16.76 -18.16 -13.90
N VAL A 441 17.50 -17.05 -13.80
CA VAL A 441 17.26 -15.85 -14.58
C VAL A 441 18.54 -15.44 -15.30
N LEU A 442 18.51 -15.41 -16.63
CA LEU A 442 19.60 -14.90 -17.46
C LEU A 442 19.09 -13.72 -18.29
N THR A 443 19.79 -12.59 -18.22
CA THR A 443 19.41 -11.41 -18.99
C THR A 443 20.58 -10.82 -19.75
N GLU A 444 20.27 -10.24 -20.90
CA GLU A 444 21.21 -9.48 -21.73
C GLU A 444 20.48 -8.26 -22.28
N GLN A 445 21.07 -7.07 -22.13
CA GLN A 445 20.45 -5.80 -22.56
C GLN A 445 19.04 -5.60 -21.98
N VAL A 446 18.91 -5.78 -20.66
CA VAL A 446 17.65 -5.59 -19.92
C VAL A 446 17.91 -4.65 -18.75
N ALA A 447 17.00 -3.70 -18.52
CA ALA A 447 17.02 -2.81 -17.37
C ALA A 447 15.67 -2.82 -16.63
N GLY A 448 15.72 -2.94 -15.31
CA GLY A 448 14.53 -2.85 -14.46
C GLY A 448 13.61 -4.07 -14.56
N GLY A 449 12.39 -3.93 -14.04
CA GLY A 449 11.44 -5.04 -13.97
C GLY A 449 11.60 -5.98 -12.76
N ILE A 450 10.77 -7.01 -12.73
CA ILE A 450 10.78 -8.08 -11.73
C ILE A 450 10.54 -9.43 -12.39
N VAL A 451 11.33 -10.43 -12.02
CA VAL A 451 11.22 -11.81 -12.49
C VAL A 451 10.97 -12.73 -11.30
N VAL A 452 9.98 -13.60 -11.42
CA VAL A 452 9.59 -14.58 -10.39
C VAL A 452 9.63 -15.97 -11.01
N PRO A 453 10.75 -16.71 -10.90
CA PRO A 453 10.91 -18.06 -11.48
C PRO A 453 10.29 -19.14 -10.57
N GLY A 454 9.02 -18.96 -10.18
CA GLY A 454 8.32 -19.83 -9.23
C GLY A 454 8.04 -21.25 -9.73
N SER A 455 8.08 -21.48 -11.05
CA SER A 455 7.94 -22.80 -11.66
C SER A 455 9.21 -23.66 -11.58
N GLY A 456 10.37 -23.04 -11.34
CA GLY A 456 11.69 -23.68 -11.45
C GLY A 456 12.27 -23.69 -12.87
N ARG A 457 11.61 -23.07 -13.86
CA ARG A 457 12.13 -22.96 -15.23
C ARG A 457 13.17 -21.83 -15.34
N LEU A 458 14.18 -22.04 -16.18
CA LEU A 458 15.10 -20.99 -16.64
C LEU A 458 14.34 -19.94 -17.48
N ILE A 459 14.40 -18.68 -17.05
CA ILE A 459 13.83 -17.52 -17.74
C ILE A 459 14.98 -16.75 -18.38
N THR A 460 14.89 -16.50 -19.69
CA THR A 460 15.88 -15.73 -20.44
C THR A 460 15.24 -14.50 -21.06
N CYS A 461 15.91 -13.35 -20.98
CA CYS A 461 15.41 -12.07 -21.50
C CYS A 461 16.50 -11.34 -22.28
N LEU A 462 16.18 -10.88 -23.49
CA LEU A 462 17.09 -10.15 -24.37
C LEU A 462 16.40 -8.90 -24.91
N GLY A 463 16.94 -7.71 -24.62
CA GLY A 463 16.47 -6.45 -25.22
C GLY A 463 15.08 -5.99 -24.78
N VAL A 464 14.59 -6.45 -23.62
CA VAL A 464 13.23 -6.15 -23.12
C VAL A 464 13.27 -5.57 -21.71
N ASP A 465 13.06 -4.25 -21.62
CA ASP A 465 13.17 -3.52 -20.36
C ASP A 465 11.86 -3.53 -19.56
N ASP A 466 12.02 -3.40 -18.24
CA ASP A 466 10.96 -3.10 -17.27
C ASP A 466 9.78 -4.09 -17.27
N LEU A 467 10.07 -5.36 -17.60
CA LEU A 467 9.08 -6.43 -17.60
C LEU A 467 8.82 -6.97 -16.19
N VAL A 468 7.57 -7.33 -15.96
CA VAL A 468 7.09 -8.15 -14.85
C VAL A 468 6.84 -9.55 -15.42
N ILE A 469 7.68 -10.51 -15.06
CA ILE A 469 7.56 -11.91 -15.47
C ILE A 469 7.31 -12.75 -14.24
N VAL A 470 6.15 -13.40 -14.17
CA VAL A 470 5.76 -14.22 -13.03
C VAL A 470 5.41 -15.61 -13.53
N ASP A 471 6.37 -16.52 -13.44
CA ASP A 471 6.25 -17.89 -13.92
C ASP A 471 5.91 -18.81 -12.75
N MET A 472 4.65 -19.23 -12.68
CA MET A 472 4.16 -20.23 -11.73
C MET A 472 3.95 -21.57 -12.45
N PRO A 473 3.95 -22.71 -11.74
CA PRO A 473 3.86 -24.02 -12.37
C PRO A 473 2.66 -24.22 -13.32
N ASP A 474 1.57 -23.51 -13.07
CA ASP A 474 0.30 -23.59 -13.77
C ASP A 474 -0.06 -22.32 -14.57
N THR A 475 0.74 -21.25 -14.47
CA THR A 475 0.40 -19.94 -15.05
C THR A 475 1.64 -19.07 -15.23
N LEU A 476 1.77 -18.46 -16.42
CA LEU A 476 2.76 -17.42 -16.70
C LEU A 476 2.04 -16.08 -16.90
N LEU A 477 2.44 -15.07 -16.14
CA LEU A 477 2.08 -13.67 -16.38
C LEU A 477 3.29 -12.92 -16.92
N VAL A 478 3.08 -12.18 -18.01
CA VAL A 478 4.05 -11.21 -18.53
C VAL A 478 3.34 -9.87 -18.71
N THR A 479 3.86 -8.82 -18.11
CA THR A 479 3.40 -7.43 -18.28
C THR A 479 4.59 -6.48 -18.12
N THR A 480 4.37 -5.17 -18.15
CA THR A 480 5.36 -4.16 -17.78
C THR A 480 5.06 -3.62 -16.37
N ARG A 481 6.05 -3.07 -15.67
CA ARG A 481 5.80 -2.46 -14.34
C ARG A 481 4.75 -1.36 -14.42
N ALA A 482 4.79 -0.52 -15.45
CA ALA A 482 3.80 0.54 -15.71
C ALA A 482 2.34 0.05 -15.78
N ARG A 483 2.10 -1.22 -16.12
CA ARG A 483 0.76 -1.81 -16.26
C ARG A 483 0.38 -2.77 -15.12
N SER A 484 1.19 -2.85 -14.06
CA SER A 484 0.99 -3.80 -12.94
C SER A 484 -0.39 -3.66 -12.28
N GLN A 485 -0.90 -2.43 -12.11
CA GLN A 485 -2.24 -2.18 -11.57
C GLN A 485 -3.38 -2.81 -12.41
N GLU A 486 -3.16 -3.06 -13.70
CA GLU A 486 -4.15 -3.63 -14.60
C GLU A 486 -4.31 -5.15 -14.46
N VAL A 487 -3.42 -5.85 -13.75
CA VAL A 487 -3.49 -7.32 -13.55
C VAL A 487 -4.85 -7.76 -12.99
N LYS A 488 -5.48 -6.96 -12.13
CA LYS A 488 -6.85 -7.20 -11.64
C LYS A 488 -7.90 -7.39 -12.76
N ARG A 489 -7.71 -6.74 -13.91
CA ARG A 489 -8.59 -6.89 -15.09
C ARG A 489 -8.39 -8.26 -15.74
N LEU A 490 -7.16 -8.79 -15.73
CA LEU A 490 -6.86 -10.14 -16.22
C LEU A 490 -7.50 -11.20 -15.34
N VAL A 491 -7.43 -11.08 -14.01
CA VAL A 491 -8.12 -12.00 -13.08
C VAL A 491 -9.61 -12.11 -13.41
N LYS A 492 -10.28 -10.97 -13.66
CA LYS A 492 -11.69 -10.97 -14.10
C LYS A 492 -11.87 -11.73 -15.42
N LYS A 493 -11.03 -11.46 -16.43
CA LYS A 493 -11.09 -12.15 -17.74
C LYS A 493 -10.83 -13.65 -17.62
N CYS A 494 -9.89 -14.08 -16.78
CA CYS A 494 -9.60 -15.49 -16.50
C CYS A 494 -10.83 -16.18 -15.90
N ARG A 495 -11.53 -15.51 -14.97
CA ARG A 495 -12.81 -15.99 -14.41
C ARG A 495 -13.86 -16.21 -15.49
N ASP A 496 -14.05 -15.21 -16.35
CA ASP A 496 -15.05 -15.22 -17.42
C ASP A 496 -14.72 -16.27 -18.48
N ALA A 497 -13.43 -16.53 -18.72
CA ALA A 497 -12.93 -17.56 -19.63
C ALA A 497 -12.87 -18.98 -19.02
N GLY A 498 -13.36 -19.18 -17.80
CA GLY A 498 -13.50 -20.50 -17.17
C GLY A 498 -12.28 -20.98 -16.35
N TRP A 499 -11.27 -20.15 -16.14
CA TRP A 499 -10.06 -20.47 -15.38
C TRP A 499 -10.20 -20.21 -13.87
N LYS A 500 -11.36 -20.56 -13.28
CA LYS A 500 -11.69 -20.25 -11.87
C LYS A 500 -10.73 -20.89 -10.87
N GLN A 501 -10.21 -22.06 -11.19
CA GLN A 501 -9.23 -22.79 -10.38
C GLN A 501 -7.87 -22.08 -10.26
N LEU A 502 -7.62 -21.08 -11.12
CA LEU A 502 -6.37 -20.33 -11.13
C LEU A 502 -6.45 -19.01 -10.37
N LEU A 503 -7.60 -18.62 -9.82
CA LEU A 503 -7.85 -17.27 -9.29
C LEU A 503 -7.54 -17.09 -7.81
#